data_AF-A0A9D5ZPZ9-F1
#
_entry.id   AF-A0A9D5ZPZ9-F1
#
_cell.length_a   1.000
_cell.length_b   1.000
_cell.length_c   1.000
_cell.angle_alpha   90.00
_cell.angle_beta   90.00
_cell.angle_gamma   90.00
#
_symmetry.space_group_name_H-M   'P 1'
#
loop_
_entity.id
_entity.type
_entity.pdbx_description
1 polymer ?
#
loop_
_entity_poly.entity_id
_entity_poly.type
_entity_poly.pdbx_seq_one_letter_code
_entity_poly.pdbx_strand_id
1 'polypeptide(L)'
;ETFAANDSPVDILAVTPLLSDIYLCLVNNDLYAEEYFNNIQKLLINTIYNTDLLEIEKMLYNFDYTNAANVIKKIAHDLNIHL
;
A
#
# COMPACT_ATOMS: atom_id res chain seq x y z
N GLU A 1 -8.91 0.72 29.60
CA GLU A 1 -9.56 0.07 28.45
C GLU A 1 -8.82 0.48 27.19
N THR A 2 -8.07 -0.43 26.59
CA THR A 2 -7.34 -0.16 25.33
C THR A 2 -8.24 -0.55 24.18
N PHE A 3 -8.70 0.44 23.42
CA PHE A 3 -9.39 0.26 22.15
C PHE A 3 -8.44 -0.49 21.19
N ALA A 4 -8.60 -1.82 21.08
CA ALA A 4 -8.15 -2.50 19.89
C ALA A 4 -9.07 -2.00 18.77
N ALA A 5 -8.59 -1.01 18.02
CA ALA A 5 -9.20 -0.67 16.74
C ALA A 5 -9.35 -1.98 15.97
N ASN A 6 -10.55 -2.20 15.44
CA ASN A 6 -10.90 -3.38 14.66
C ASN A 6 -10.00 -3.46 13.41
N ASP A 7 -8.77 -3.92 13.56
CA ASP A 7 -7.89 -4.21 12.45
C ASP A 7 -8.39 -5.51 11.84
N SER A 8 -8.92 -5.42 10.62
CA SER A 8 -9.29 -6.62 9.89
C SER A 8 -8.00 -7.38 9.55
N PRO A 9 -7.95 -8.71 9.75
CA PRO A 9 -6.75 -9.47 9.42
C PRO A 9 -6.42 -9.29 7.94
N VAL A 10 -5.17 -8.90 7.66
CA VAL A 10 -4.67 -8.75 6.30
C VAL A 10 -4.43 -10.13 5.70
N ASP A 11 -5.01 -10.40 4.52
CA ASP A 11 -4.68 -11.57 3.73
C ASP A 11 -3.33 -11.36 3.02
N ILE A 12 -2.26 -11.79 3.69
CA ILE A 12 -0.87 -11.65 3.20
C ILE A 12 -0.69 -12.29 1.82
N LEU A 13 -1.37 -13.41 1.54
CA LEU A 13 -1.23 -14.11 0.26
C LEU A 13 -1.86 -13.33 -0.90
N ALA A 14 -2.96 -12.63 -0.62
CA ALA A 14 -3.60 -11.75 -1.60
C ALA A 14 -2.83 -10.43 -1.80
N VAL A 15 -2.23 -9.90 -0.73
CA VAL A 15 -1.60 -8.56 -0.72
C VAL A 15 -0.16 -8.58 -1.22
N THR A 16 0.61 -9.65 -0.98
CA THR A 16 2.02 -9.78 -1.39
C THR A 16 2.27 -9.52 -2.88
N PRO A 17 1.57 -10.18 -3.83
CA PRO A 17 1.81 -9.93 -5.25
C PRO A 17 1.48 -8.49 -5.64
N LEU A 18 0.38 -7.93 -5.10
CA LEU A 18 -0.03 -6.57 -5.41
C LEU A 18 0.95 -5.51 -4.87
N LEU A 19 1.47 -5.69 -3.65
CA LEU A 19 2.51 -4.80 -3.09
C LEU A 19 3.80 -4.84 -3.92
N SER A 20 4.16 -6.02 -4.44
CA SER A 20 5.33 -6.15 -5.32
C SER A 20 5.11 -5.45 -6.65
N ASP A 21 3.95 -5.67 -7.27
CA ASP A 21 3.59 -5.07 -8.56
C ASP A 21 3.51 -3.54 -8.48
N ILE A 22 2.82 -3.00 -7.47
CA ILE A 22 2.75 -1.54 -7.30
C ILE A 22 4.13 -0.95 -7.02
N TYR A 23 4.96 -1.61 -6.21
CA TYR A 23 6.29 -1.11 -5.88
C TYR A 23 7.15 -1.02 -7.14
N LEU A 24 7.12 -2.04 -7.99
CA LEU A 24 7.79 -2.04 -9.29
C LEU A 24 7.25 -0.95 -10.22
N CYS A 25 5.93 -0.76 -10.30
CA CYS A 25 5.35 0.33 -11.09
C CYS A 25 5.81 1.71 -10.59
N LEU A 26 5.77 1.93 -9.28
CA LEU A 26 6.20 3.19 -8.66
C LEU A 26 7.68 3.48 -8.91
N VAL A 27 8.56 2.48 -8.76
CA VAL A 27 10.01 2.64 -9.02
C VAL A 27 10.30 2.93 -10.49
N ASN A 28 9.48 2.39 -11.41
CA ASN A 28 9.59 2.65 -12.84
C ASN A 28 8.87 3.93 -13.30
N ASN A 29 8.24 4.69 -12.39
CA ASN A 29 7.37 5.84 -12.69
C ASN A 29 6.26 5.49 -13.70
N ASP A 30 5.69 4.29 -13.56
CA ASP A 30 4.64 3.79 -14.43
C ASP A 30 3.27 4.31 -13.98
N LEU A 31 2.50 4.86 -14.93
CA LEU A 31 1.14 5.34 -14.73
C LEU A 31 0.18 4.21 -14.34
N TYR A 32 0.52 2.94 -14.60
CA TYR A 32 -0.25 1.79 -14.13
C TYR A 32 -0.24 1.64 -12.59
N ALA A 33 0.59 2.38 -11.86
CA ALA A 33 0.63 2.35 -10.39
C ALA A 33 -0.73 2.65 -9.73
N GLU A 34 -1.57 3.50 -10.35
CA GLU A 34 -2.92 3.79 -9.82
C GLU A 34 -3.86 2.59 -9.86
N GLU A 35 -3.75 1.74 -10.89
CA GLU A 35 -4.60 0.54 -11.01
C GLU A 35 -4.25 -0.46 -9.91
N TYR A 36 -2.95 -0.72 -9.70
CA TYR A 36 -2.49 -1.57 -8.62
C TYR A 36 -2.80 -0.97 -7.24
N PHE A 37 -2.67 0.35 -7.08
CA PHE A 37 -3.06 1.04 -5.84
C PHE A 37 -4.51 0.83 -5.48
N ASN A 38 -5.44 0.96 -6.43
CA ASN A 38 -6.87 0.74 -6.19
C ASN A 38 -7.17 -0.68 -5.68
N ASN A 39 -6.42 -1.69 -6.16
CA ASN A 39 -6.58 -3.06 -5.70
C ASN A 39 -6.06 -3.25 -4.26
N ILE A 40 -4.89 -2.68 -3.94
CA ILE A 40 -4.34 -2.70 -2.58
C ILE A 40 -5.23 -1.94 -1.61
N GLN A 41 -5.73 -0.76 -2.01
CA GLN A 41 -6.61 0.06 -1.20
C GLN A 41 -7.85 -0.74 -0.80
N LYS A 42 -8.51 -1.45 -1.73
CA LYS A 42 -9.69 -2.29 -1.41
C LYS A 42 -9.39 -3.38 -0.40
N LEU A 43 -8.18 -3.95 -0.41
CA LEU A 43 -7.78 -5.01 0.53
C LEU A 43 -7.39 -4.46 1.91
N LEU A 44 -6.81 -3.26 1.95
CA LEU A 44 -6.23 -2.68 3.17
C LEU A 44 -7.06 -1.52 3.77
N ILE A 45 -8.16 -1.10 3.16
CA ILE A 45 -8.96 0.07 3.61
C ILE A 45 -9.53 -0.09 5.04
N ASN A 46 -9.79 -1.31 5.49
CA ASN A 46 -10.30 -1.61 6.83
C ASN A 46 -9.20 -2.07 7.80
N THR A 47 -7.96 -1.64 7.54
CA THR A 47 -6.77 -2.00 8.31
C THR A 47 -6.11 -0.73 8.87
N ILE A 48 -5.12 -0.91 9.75
CA ILE A 48 -4.28 0.15 10.30
C ILE A 48 -3.53 0.94 9.21
N TYR A 49 -3.36 0.38 8.01
CA TYR A 49 -2.67 1.02 6.90
C TYR A 49 -3.54 2.02 6.12
N ASN A 50 -4.82 2.20 6.49
CA ASN A 50 -5.70 3.13 5.76
C ASN A 50 -5.15 4.56 5.72
N THR A 51 -4.47 5.02 6.77
CA THR A 51 -3.80 6.33 6.75
C THR A 51 -2.64 6.37 5.75
N ASP A 52 -1.79 5.34 5.73
CA ASP A 52 -0.70 5.22 4.76
C ASP A 52 -1.24 5.16 3.31
N LEU A 53 -2.36 4.48 3.08
CA LEU A 53 -3.03 4.44 1.78
C LEU A 53 -3.50 5.83 1.33
N LEU A 54 -4.12 6.62 2.20
CA LEU A 54 -4.55 7.99 1.89
C LEU A 54 -3.35 8.91 1.58
N GLU A 55 -2.19 8.65 2.17
CA GLU A 55 -0.96 9.37 1.83
C GLU A 55 -0.44 8.96 0.45
N ILE A 56 -0.42 7.67 0.14
CA ILE A 56 -0.03 7.16 -1.19
C ILE A 56 -0.94 7.75 -2.28
N GLU A 57 -2.26 7.80 -2.06
CA GLU A 57 -3.21 8.37 -3.02
C GLU A 57 -2.88 9.83 -3.36
N LYS A 58 -2.55 10.64 -2.35
CA LYS A 58 -2.12 12.03 -2.54
C LYS A 58 -0.78 12.13 -3.25
N MET A 59 0.16 11.23 -2.97
CA MET A 59 1.47 11.19 -3.62
C MET A 59 1.33 10.83 -5.11
N LEU A 60 0.50 9.83 -5.43
CA LEU A 60 0.16 9.44 -6.80
C LEU A 60 -0.45 10.61 -7.58
N TYR A 61 -1.42 11.32 -7.00
CA TYR A 61 -2.03 12.51 -7.62
C TYR A 61 -1.01 13.63 -7.92
N ASN A 62 0.03 13.74 -7.10
CA ASN A 62 1.11 14.71 -7.27
C ASN A 62 2.30 14.17 -8.11
N PHE A 63 2.17 12.99 -8.72
CA PHE A 63 3.25 12.31 -9.46
C PHE A 63 4.51 12.04 -8.62
N ASP A 64 4.36 11.94 -7.30
CA ASP A 64 5.45 11.69 -6.35
C ASP A 64 5.61 10.17 -6.10
N TYR A 65 5.98 9.47 -7.17
CA TYR A 65 6.10 8.00 -7.15
C TYR A 65 7.19 7.50 -6.21
N THR A 66 8.23 8.31 -5.97
CA THR A 66 9.33 7.95 -5.06
C THR A 66 8.85 7.90 -3.61
N ASN A 67 8.10 8.90 -3.16
CA ASN A 67 7.56 8.88 -1.80
C ASN A 67 6.46 7.82 -1.65
N ALA A 68 5.61 7.64 -2.67
CA ALA A 68 4.63 6.55 -2.68
C ALA A 68 5.30 5.17 -2.53
N ALA A 69 6.42 4.93 -3.22
CA ALA A 69 7.17 3.67 -3.11
C ALA A 69 7.73 3.44 -1.71
N ASN A 70 8.17 4.51 -1.03
CA ASN A 70 8.66 4.42 0.36
C ASN A 70 7.56 4.00 1.34
N VAL A 71 6.34 4.54 1.17
CA VAL A 71 5.20 4.16 2.01
C VAL A 71 4.77 2.71 1.73
N ILE A 72 4.71 2.29 0.47
CA ILE A 72 4.45 0.88 0.10
C ILE A 72 5.49 -0.05 0.74
N LYS A 73 6.77 0.33 0.70
CA LYS A 73 7.85 -0.45 1.30
C LYS A 73 7.72 -0.56 2.82
N LYS A 74 7.25 0.51 3.48
CA LYS A 74 6.93 0.49 4.92
C LYS A 74 5.80 -0.51 5.21
N ILE A 75 4.69 -0.46 4.46
CA ILE A 75 3.56 -1.39 4.62
C ILE A 75 4.02 -2.84 4.44
N ALA A 76 4.81 -3.11 3.40
CA ALA A 76 5.34 -4.45 3.16
C ALA A 76 6.25 -4.92 4.30
N HIS A 77 7.12 -4.06 4.82
CA HIS A 77 7.97 -4.36 5.96
C HIS A 77 7.15 -4.69 7.22
N ASP A 78 6.11 -3.91 7.51
CA ASP A 78 5.23 -4.14 8.67
C ASP A 78 4.45 -5.46 8.54
N LEU A 79 4.17 -5.88 7.31
CA LEU A 79 3.56 -7.18 6.98
C LEU A 79 4.58 -8.32 6.84
N ASN A 80 5.87 -8.06 7.06
CA ASN A 80 6.97 -9.02 6.87
C ASN A 80 7.05 -9.60 5.45
N ILE A 81 6.75 -8.77 4.45
CA ILE A 81 6.83 -9.05 3.02
C ILE A 81 8.12 -8.44 2.45
N HIS A 82 8.87 -9.23 1.69
CA HIS A 82 10.07 -8.78 1.00
C HIS A 82 9.72 -8.33 -0.43
N LEU A 83 9.92 -7.03 -0.71
CA LEU A 83 9.77 -6.41 -2.02
C LEU A 83 11.11 -6.29 -2.75
#